data_AF-A0A1I0G4H3-F1
#
_entry.id   AF-A0A1I0G4H3-F1
#
_cell.length_a   1.000
_cell.length_b   1.000
_cell.length_c   1.000
_cell.angle_alpha   90.00
_cell.angle_beta   90.00
_cell.angle_gamma   90.00
#
_symmetry.space_group_name_H-M   'P 1'
#
loop_
_entity.id
_entity.type
_entity.pdbx_description
1 polymer ?
#
loop_
_entity_poly.entity_id
_entity_poly.type
_entity_poly.pdbx_seq_one_letter_code
_entity_poly.pdbx_strand_id
1 'polypeptide(L)'
;MYSSKKFYFGISILIAVALTILLPGRAFEMTSGGMVRYEFGLPFHYITIYQYQSTSNWLIPNLFNGNRGLGVDPLPLLMNAFIVYLIIDFIRPSSSLEEKRVLDKEFLKYLGILFIGFLLIHRLPHNSYSVMQYIIPPISLQSGGTLYLSGLPIAILFIYCLVKIINLPRFAEKSKFFIFLILILAIMPLMRESIHLTRSAYHAVVGSNLTAVDCNFDNSSINIGTGEDREVFINVRLELVDYGRNHNQFKVRVHIPEKWKAFFDVDSLQLENVYTTNGYRNTIRIQEELKLQIAETYTEAYIWDHGWYNETFHYELYNDEESIMIVDHGR
;
A
#
# COMPACT_ATOMS: atom_id res chain seq x y z
N MET A 1 -38.75 18.19 -6.61
CA MET A 1 -37.34 18.08 -6.14
C MET A 1 -37.05 16.81 -5.33
N TYR A 2 -37.93 16.35 -4.43
CA TYR A 2 -37.75 15.15 -3.57
C TYR A 2 -37.59 13.81 -4.33
N SER A 3 -38.26 13.64 -5.47
CA SER A 3 -38.19 12.42 -6.29
C SER A 3 -36.77 12.10 -6.79
N SER A 4 -35.99 13.14 -7.08
CA SER A 4 -34.62 12.95 -7.61
C SER A 4 -33.65 12.37 -6.58
N LYS A 5 -33.74 12.77 -5.30
CA LYS A 5 -32.80 12.30 -4.26
C LYS A 5 -32.94 10.81 -3.98
N LYS A 6 -34.17 10.30 -3.92
CA LYS A 6 -34.44 8.86 -3.73
C LYS A 6 -33.91 8.04 -4.90
N PHE A 7 -34.09 8.53 -6.13
CA PHE A 7 -33.58 7.87 -7.34
C PHE A 7 -32.05 7.76 -7.32
N TYR A 8 -31.33 8.84 -7.02
CA TYR A 8 -29.86 8.81 -6.96
C TYR A 8 -29.33 7.93 -5.84
N PHE A 9 -29.97 7.93 -4.67
CA PHE A 9 -29.59 7.00 -3.61
C PHE A 9 -29.78 5.54 -4.03
N GLY A 10 -30.87 5.22 -4.74
CA GLY A 10 -31.08 3.90 -5.34
C GLY A 10 -29.97 3.51 -6.34
N ILE A 11 -29.59 4.42 -7.24
CA ILE A 11 -28.45 4.20 -8.16
C ILE A 11 -27.15 3.97 -7.37
N SER A 12 -26.96 4.66 -6.26
CA SER A 12 -25.74 4.58 -5.45
C SER A 12 -25.60 3.22 -4.78
N ILE A 13 -26.70 2.66 -4.27
CA ILE A 13 -26.74 1.28 -3.77
C ILE A 13 -26.38 0.31 -4.91
N LEU A 14 -26.97 0.47 -6.09
CA LEU A 14 -26.72 -0.41 -7.23
C LEU A 14 -25.24 -0.38 -7.65
N ILE A 15 -24.63 0.81 -7.70
CA ILE A 15 -23.21 0.97 -8.00
C ILE A 15 -22.34 0.35 -6.90
N ALA A 16 -22.66 0.56 -5.62
CA ALA A 16 -21.89 -0.03 -4.52
C ALA A 16 -21.89 -1.58 -4.59
N VAL A 17 -23.04 -2.18 -4.90
CA VAL A 17 -23.17 -3.62 -5.13
C VAL A 17 -22.38 -4.05 -6.38
N ALA A 18 -22.52 -3.33 -7.49
CA ALA A 18 -21.81 -3.64 -8.73
C ALA A 18 -20.27 -3.59 -8.56
N LEU A 19 -19.75 -2.56 -7.88
CA LEU A 19 -18.32 -2.44 -7.57
C LEU A 19 -17.80 -3.62 -6.75
N THR A 20 -18.64 -4.18 -5.88
CA THR A 20 -18.27 -5.35 -5.06
C THR A 20 -18.13 -6.62 -5.89
N ILE A 21 -18.91 -6.73 -6.99
CA ILE A 21 -18.82 -7.84 -7.94
C ILE A 21 -17.61 -7.65 -8.88
N LEU A 22 -17.36 -6.42 -9.30
CA LEU A 22 -16.38 -6.07 -10.33
C LEU A 22 -14.95 -5.88 -9.79
N LEU A 23 -14.75 -5.85 -8.48
CA LEU A 23 -13.44 -5.65 -7.87
C LEU A 23 -13.02 -6.89 -7.07
N PRO A 24 -11.74 -7.30 -7.18
CA PRO A 24 -11.25 -8.43 -6.42
C PRO A 24 -11.24 -8.08 -4.92
N GLY A 25 -11.62 -9.05 -4.11
CA GLY A 25 -11.53 -8.97 -2.65
C GLY A 25 -10.10 -9.06 -2.16
N ARG A 26 -9.90 -8.68 -0.90
CA ARG A 26 -8.62 -8.81 -0.18
C ARG A 26 -8.61 -10.10 0.61
N ALA A 27 -7.59 -10.93 0.44
CA ALA A 27 -7.43 -12.14 1.23
C ALA A 27 -6.58 -11.86 2.47
N PHE A 28 -6.94 -12.48 3.59
CA PHE A 28 -6.18 -12.49 4.83
C PHE A 28 -6.08 -13.93 5.32
N GLU A 29 -4.88 -14.41 5.61
CA GLU A 29 -4.72 -15.68 6.30
C GLU A 29 -4.99 -15.52 7.80
N MET A 30 -5.87 -16.36 8.35
CA MET A 30 -6.01 -16.52 9.80
C MET A 30 -5.07 -17.62 10.29
N THR A 31 -4.22 -17.30 11.27
CA THR A 31 -3.32 -18.28 11.90
C THR A 31 -4.03 -19.27 12.83
N SER A 32 -3.42 -20.44 12.95
CA SER A 32 -3.75 -21.70 13.67
C SER A 32 -4.74 -22.69 13.04
N GLY A 33 -5.49 -22.33 11.99
CA GLY A 33 -6.46 -23.24 11.34
C GLY A 33 -6.40 -23.36 9.82
N GLY A 34 -5.50 -22.63 9.14
CA GLY A 34 -5.40 -22.64 7.67
C GLY A 34 -6.61 -22.03 6.95
N MET A 35 -7.38 -21.17 7.62
CA MET A 35 -8.56 -20.53 7.05
C MET A 35 -8.19 -19.17 6.46
N VAL A 36 -8.48 -18.97 5.18
CA VAL A 36 -8.36 -17.72 4.44
C VAL A 36 -9.68 -16.96 4.51
N ARG A 37 -9.60 -15.65 4.74
CA ARG A 37 -10.73 -14.72 4.79
C ARG A 37 -10.65 -13.72 3.65
N TYR A 38 -11.63 -13.73 2.75
CA TYR A 38 -11.77 -12.77 1.66
C TYR A 38 -12.75 -11.66 2.02
N GLU A 39 -12.30 -10.41 2.00
CA GLU A 39 -13.13 -9.24 2.25
C GLU A 39 -13.46 -8.51 0.94
N PHE A 40 -14.74 -8.16 0.75
CA PHE A 40 -15.25 -7.43 -0.40
C PHE A 40 -16.06 -6.20 0.03
N GLY A 41 -16.02 -5.18 -0.81
CA GLY A 41 -16.71 -3.90 -0.63
C GLY A 41 -15.73 -2.74 -0.64
N LEU A 42 -16.18 -1.58 -1.12
CA LEU A 42 -15.38 -0.35 -1.11
C LEU A 42 -16.24 0.88 -0.78
N PRO A 43 -15.71 1.83 -0.01
CA PRO A 43 -14.40 1.78 0.67
C PRO A 43 -14.39 0.91 1.93
N PHE A 44 -15.54 0.52 2.47
CA PHE A 44 -15.64 -0.35 3.63
C PHE A 44 -16.05 -1.77 3.23
N HIS A 45 -15.36 -2.78 3.75
CA HIS A 45 -15.71 -4.16 3.47
C HIS A 45 -17.00 -4.54 4.22
N TYR A 46 -17.91 -5.21 3.52
CA TYR A 46 -19.20 -5.61 4.07
C TYR A 46 -19.58 -7.04 3.73
N ILE A 47 -18.83 -7.70 2.84
CA ILE A 47 -18.95 -9.13 2.59
C ILE A 47 -17.62 -9.78 2.95
N THR A 48 -17.67 -10.85 3.73
CA THR A 48 -16.52 -11.62 4.15
C THR A 48 -16.76 -13.10 3.84
N ILE A 49 -15.89 -13.73 3.06
CA ILE A 49 -15.98 -15.15 2.70
C ILE A 49 -14.84 -15.91 3.37
N TYR A 50 -15.14 -17.01 4.04
CA TYR A 50 -14.16 -17.88 4.70
C TYR A 50 -13.93 -19.14 3.88
N GLN A 51 -12.68 -19.49 3.61
CA GLN A 51 -12.28 -20.65 2.80
C GLN A 51 -11.05 -21.34 3.43
N TYR A 52 -10.87 -22.66 3.26
CA TYR A 52 -9.63 -23.35 3.67
C TYR A 52 -8.55 -23.33 2.58
N GLN A 53 -8.97 -23.22 1.31
CA GLN A 53 -8.08 -23.14 0.16
C GLN A 53 -8.52 -21.96 -0.69
N SER A 54 -7.56 -21.13 -1.09
CA SER A 54 -7.80 -20.04 -2.03
C SER A 54 -8.26 -20.61 -3.37
N THR A 55 -9.41 -20.18 -3.87
CA THR A 55 -9.89 -20.57 -5.20
C THR A 55 -9.91 -19.41 -6.18
N SER A 56 -10.15 -18.19 -5.70
CA SER A 56 -10.21 -16.97 -6.50
C SER A 56 -10.10 -15.76 -5.58
N ASN A 57 -9.92 -14.57 -6.14
CA ASN A 57 -10.13 -13.31 -5.41
C ASN A 57 -11.41 -12.59 -5.89
N TRP A 58 -12.13 -13.17 -6.85
CA TRP A 58 -13.36 -12.59 -7.39
C TRP A 58 -14.56 -13.06 -6.59
N LEU A 59 -15.52 -12.15 -6.34
CA LEU A 59 -16.67 -12.43 -5.49
C LEU A 59 -17.45 -13.66 -5.97
N ILE A 60 -17.79 -13.71 -7.27
CA ILE A 60 -18.65 -14.76 -7.81
C ILE A 60 -18.00 -16.15 -7.68
N PRO A 61 -16.78 -16.41 -8.19
CA PRO A 61 -16.14 -17.70 -7.98
C PRO A 61 -15.97 -18.06 -6.50
N ASN A 62 -15.63 -17.09 -5.63
CA ASN A 62 -15.48 -17.35 -4.20
C ASN A 62 -16.78 -17.69 -3.48
N LEU A 63 -17.89 -17.12 -3.93
CA LEU A 63 -19.21 -17.38 -3.34
C LEU A 63 -19.63 -18.84 -3.58
N PHE A 64 -19.29 -19.38 -4.76
CA PHE A 64 -19.75 -20.69 -5.23
C PHE A 64 -18.72 -21.82 -5.06
N ASN A 65 -17.42 -21.52 -4.93
CA ASN A 65 -16.35 -22.52 -4.79
C ASN A 65 -15.59 -22.34 -3.48
N GLY A 66 -15.40 -23.43 -2.72
CA GLY A 66 -14.53 -23.44 -1.53
C GLY A 66 -15.04 -22.67 -0.30
N ASN A 67 -16.20 -22.01 -0.38
CA ASN A 67 -16.82 -21.25 0.71
C ASN A 67 -17.25 -22.16 1.88
N ARG A 68 -16.82 -21.81 3.09
CA ARG A 68 -17.22 -22.44 4.36
C ARG A 68 -18.08 -21.54 5.25
N GLY A 69 -18.12 -20.24 4.97
CA GLY A 69 -18.89 -19.26 5.71
C GLY A 69 -18.94 -17.92 4.99
N LEU A 70 -20.07 -17.23 5.11
CA LEU A 70 -20.29 -15.89 4.59
C LEU A 70 -20.70 -14.97 5.74
N GLY A 71 -19.89 -13.95 6.03
CA GLY A 71 -20.25 -12.82 6.86
C GLY A 71 -20.76 -11.68 5.98
N VAL A 72 -21.86 -11.05 6.37
CA VAL A 72 -22.36 -9.83 5.73
C VAL A 72 -22.65 -8.81 6.82
N ASP A 73 -22.05 -7.62 6.71
CA ASP A 73 -22.33 -6.49 7.58
C ASP A 73 -23.14 -5.42 6.83
N PRO A 74 -24.42 -5.20 7.17
CA PRO A 74 -25.25 -4.22 6.45
C PRO A 74 -24.82 -2.77 6.67
N LEU A 75 -24.13 -2.43 7.76
CA LEU A 75 -23.77 -1.05 8.07
C LEU A 75 -22.69 -0.51 7.11
N PRO A 76 -21.57 -1.19 6.87
CA PRO A 76 -20.58 -0.76 5.89
C PRO A 76 -21.12 -0.72 4.45
N LEU A 77 -22.09 -1.57 4.09
CA LEU A 77 -22.80 -1.46 2.80
C LEU A 77 -23.55 -0.13 2.68
N LEU A 78 -24.30 0.26 3.71
CA LEU A 78 -25.00 1.54 3.74
C LEU A 78 -24.02 2.72 3.68
N MET A 79 -22.88 2.62 4.36
CA MET A 79 -21.81 3.63 4.29
C MET A 79 -21.22 3.74 2.88
N ASN A 80 -20.97 2.61 2.21
CA ASN A 80 -20.52 2.61 0.82
C ASN A 80 -21.54 3.25 -0.12
N ALA A 81 -22.81 2.86 -0.01
CA ALA A 81 -23.89 3.44 -0.80
C ALA A 81 -24.04 4.94 -0.55
N PHE A 82 -23.88 5.37 0.71
CA PHE A 82 -23.87 6.79 1.07
C PHE A 82 -22.70 7.51 0.41
N ILE A 83 -21.47 6.98 0.48
CA ILE A 83 -20.29 7.56 -0.17
C ILE A 83 -20.47 7.67 -1.67
N VAL A 84 -20.97 6.62 -2.32
CA VAL A 84 -21.27 6.66 -3.76
C VAL A 84 -22.32 7.73 -4.05
N TYR A 85 -23.35 7.86 -3.22
CA TYR A 85 -24.35 8.93 -3.35
C TYR A 85 -23.72 10.31 -3.25
N LEU A 86 -22.74 10.49 -2.34
CA LEU A 86 -22.00 11.74 -2.23
C LEU A 86 -21.16 12.02 -3.45
N ILE A 87 -20.50 11.00 -4.01
CA ILE A 87 -19.73 11.12 -5.25
C ILE A 87 -20.66 11.51 -6.41
N ILE A 88 -21.82 10.88 -6.53
CA ILE A 88 -22.80 11.22 -7.58
C ILE A 88 -23.30 12.65 -7.39
N ASP A 89 -23.66 13.06 -6.18
CA ASP A 89 -24.10 14.44 -5.90
C ASP A 89 -22.98 15.47 -6.13
N PHE A 90 -21.74 15.07 -5.89
CA PHE A 90 -20.54 15.88 -6.15
C PHE A 90 -20.24 16.01 -7.65
N ILE A 91 -20.37 14.92 -8.41
CA ILE A 91 -20.20 14.93 -9.86
C ILE A 91 -21.38 15.61 -10.57
N ARG A 92 -22.56 15.64 -9.95
CA ARG A 92 -23.75 16.26 -10.51
C ARG A 92 -23.56 17.78 -10.69
N PRO A 93 -23.87 18.34 -11.87
CA PRO A 93 -23.91 19.78 -12.07
C PRO A 93 -24.96 20.44 -11.16
N SER A 94 -24.67 21.64 -10.65
CA SER A 94 -25.70 22.49 -10.01
C SER A 94 -26.81 22.82 -11.01
N SER A 95 -28.05 22.98 -10.53
CA SER A 95 -29.22 23.37 -11.34
C SER A 95 -29.05 24.69 -12.08
N SER A 96 -28.11 25.55 -11.67
CA SER A 96 -27.74 26.79 -12.38
C SER A 96 -26.83 26.58 -13.59
N LEU A 97 -26.39 25.35 -13.87
CA LEU A 97 -25.41 25.01 -14.93
C LEU A 97 -25.89 23.91 -15.89
N GLU A 98 -27.19 23.56 -15.91
CA GLU A 98 -27.75 22.53 -16.82
C GLU A 98 -27.43 22.78 -18.31
N GLU A 99 -27.06 23.99 -18.69
CA GLU A 99 -26.73 24.37 -20.07
C GLU A 99 -25.29 24.02 -20.52
N LYS A 100 -24.37 23.63 -19.61
CA LYS A 100 -23.01 23.20 -19.98
C LYS A 100 -22.68 21.82 -19.42
N ARG A 101 -23.19 20.77 -20.09
CA ARG A 101 -22.76 19.36 -19.96
C ARG A 101 -21.31 19.09 -20.39
N VAL A 102 -20.46 20.10 -20.48
CA VAL A 102 -19.04 19.88 -20.78
C VAL A 102 -18.38 19.48 -19.48
N LEU A 103 -17.84 18.27 -19.43
CA LEU A 103 -16.96 17.78 -18.38
C LEU A 103 -16.02 18.91 -17.94
N ASP A 104 -16.15 19.32 -16.67
CA ASP A 104 -15.48 20.51 -16.15
C ASP A 104 -13.97 20.30 -16.20
N LYS A 105 -13.35 20.87 -17.25
CA LYS A 105 -11.93 20.73 -17.54
C LYS A 105 -11.08 21.23 -16.39
N GLU A 106 -11.56 22.24 -15.65
CA GLU A 106 -10.86 22.76 -14.49
C GLU A 106 -10.89 21.78 -13.33
N PHE A 107 -12.05 21.18 -13.04
CA PHE A 107 -12.17 20.14 -12.02
C PHE A 107 -11.21 18.97 -12.29
N LEU A 108 -11.23 18.43 -13.52
CA LEU A 108 -10.33 17.33 -13.89
C LEU A 108 -8.86 17.74 -13.87
N LYS A 109 -8.53 18.97 -14.27
CA LYS A 109 -7.18 19.50 -14.18
C LYS A 109 -6.68 19.46 -12.74
N TYR A 110 -7.43 20.00 -11.78
CA TYR A 110 -6.99 20.01 -10.37
C TYR A 110 -6.99 18.62 -9.75
N LEU A 111 -7.92 17.75 -10.10
CA LEU A 111 -7.92 16.35 -9.68
C LEU A 111 -6.70 15.60 -10.23
N GLY A 112 -6.34 15.84 -11.49
CA GLY A 112 -5.16 15.27 -12.14
C GLY A 112 -3.86 15.76 -11.49
N ILE A 113 -3.76 17.05 -11.17
CA ILE A 113 -2.61 17.60 -10.42
C ILE A 113 -2.51 16.95 -9.04
N LEU A 114 -3.63 16.77 -8.33
CA LEU A 114 -3.67 16.09 -7.03
C LEU A 114 -3.21 14.63 -7.16
N PHE A 115 -3.66 13.93 -8.21
CA PHE A 115 -3.23 12.56 -8.49
C PHE A 115 -1.73 12.48 -8.79
N ILE A 116 -1.18 13.41 -9.57
CA ILE A 116 0.28 13.49 -9.82
C ILE A 116 1.03 13.73 -8.50
N GLY A 117 0.56 14.66 -7.66
CA GLY A 117 1.14 14.89 -6.35
C GLY A 117 1.13 13.62 -5.48
N PHE A 118 0.03 12.85 -5.54
CA PHE A 118 -0.09 11.58 -4.84
C PHE A 118 0.87 10.51 -5.38
N LEU A 119 1.05 10.40 -6.70
CA LEU A 119 2.03 9.51 -7.32
C LEU A 119 3.47 9.84 -6.88
N LEU A 120 3.79 11.14 -6.76
CA LEU A 120 5.12 11.61 -6.38
C LEU A 120 5.51 11.25 -4.94
N ILE A 121 4.54 11.13 -4.03
CA ILE A 121 4.77 10.70 -2.63
C ILE A 121 4.56 9.21 -2.41
N HIS A 122 4.04 8.49 -3.41
CA HIS A 122 3.90 7.06 -3.31
C HIS A 122 5.28 6.40 -3.39
N ARG A 123 5.52 5.40 -2.54
CA ARG A 123 6.78 4.64 -2.55
C ARG A 123 7.01 3.99 -3.91
N LEU A 124 8.24 3.95 -4.36
CA LEU A 124 8.60 3.25 -5.59
C LEU A 124 8.53 1.73 -5.38
N PRO A 125 8.28 0.94 -6.44
CA PRO A 125 8.34 -0.51 -6.33
C PRO A 125 9.71 -0.96 -5.81
N HIS A 126 9.71 -1.90 -4.87
CA HIS A 126 10.91 -2.47 -4.25
C HIS A 126 11.77 -1.44 -3.50
N ASN A 127 11.22 -0.28 -3.15
CA ASN A 127 12.00 0.78 -2.55
C ASN A 127 11.22 1.54 -1.48
N SER A 128 11.84 1.74 -0.32
CA SER A 128 11.17 2.39 0.81
C SER A 128 10.98 3.90 0.60
N TYR A 129 11.67 4.50 -0.38
CA TYR A 129 11.52 5.89 -0.80
C TYR A 129 10.54 6.09 -1.96
N SER A 130 9.90 7.25 -1.94
CA SER A 130 9.12 7.83 -3.02
C SER A 130 9.99 8.69 -3.95
N VAL A 131 9.46 9.07 -5.11
CA VAL A 131 10.14 9.99 -6.04
C VAL A 131 10.51 11.30 -5.34
N MET A 132 9.61 11.85 -4.52
CA MET A 132 9.90 13.09 -3.78
C MET A 132 11.01 12.95 -2.74
N GLN A 133 11.16 11.77 -2.13
CA GLN A 133 12.26 11.51 -1.20
C GLN A 133 13.61 11.40 -1.91
N TYR A 134 13.65 11.03 -3.20
CA TYR A 134 14.88 11.13 -3.99
C TYR A 134 15.24 12.58 -4.36
N ILE A 135 14.23 13.42 -4.63
CA ILE A 135 14.45 14.85 -4.96
C ILE A 135 14.82 15.64 -3.71
N ILE A 136 14.14 15.38 -2.60
CA ILE A 136 14.36 16.01 -1.28
C ILE A 136 14.60 14.88 -0.27
N PRO A 137 15.87 14.43 -0.12
CA PRO A 137 16.24 13.39 0.82
C PRO A 137 15.81 13.72 2.25
N PRO A 138 15.42 12.71 3.04
CA PRO A 138 15.18 12.92 4.45
C PRO A 138 16.48 13.31 5.17
N ILE A 139 16.36 14.11 6.22
CA ILE A 139 17.49 14.59 7.01
C ILE A 139 17.54 13.79 8.31
N SER A 140 18.58 12.98 8.49
CA SER A 140 18.86 12.28 9.74
C SER A 140 19.36 13.27 10.80
N LEU A 141 18.74 13.27 11.97
CA LEU A 141 19.16 14.04 13.15
C LEU A 141 20.07 13.18 14.03
N GLN A 142 21.04 13.81 14.70
CA GLN A 142 21.96 13.12 15.62
C GLN A 142 21.24 12.39 16.77
N SER A 143 20.03 12.84 17.14
CA SER A 143 19.20 12.24 18.19
C SER A 143 18.44 10.98 17.76
N GLY A 144 18.69 10.46 16.56
CA GLY A 144 17.99 9.29 16.03
C GLY A 144 16.63 9.55 15.39
N GLY A 145 16.30 10.82 15.12
CA GLY A 145 15.07 11.18 14.41
C GLY A 145 15.32 11.46 12.94
N THR A 146 14.35 11.16 12.08
CA THR A 146 14.42 11.48 10.65
C THR A 146 13.38 12.52 10.26
N LEU A 147 13.82 13.62 9.63
CA LEU A 147 12.96 14.70 9.17
C LEU A 147 12.64 14.58 7.69
N TYR A 148 11.35 14.38 7.37
CA TYR A 148 10.85 14.23 6.00
C TYR A 148 10.30 15.55 5.44
N LEU A 149 11.17 16.36 4.82
CA LEU A 149 10.77 17.62 4.19
C LEU A 149 10.10 17.43 2.82
N SER A 150 10.26 16.27 2.20
CA SER A 150 9.68 15.91 0.89
C SER A 150 8.15 16.01 0.84
N GLY A 151 7.47 15.90 1.98
CA GLY A 151 6.01 16.05 2.07
C GLY A 151 5.51 17.49 1.96
N LEU A 152 6.36 18.50 2.22
CA LEU A 152 5.94 19.90 2.29
C LEU A 152 5.50 20.48 0.93
N PRO A 153 6.26 20.31 -0.18
CA PRO A 153 5.80 20.75 -1.50
C PRO A 153 4.46 20.12 -1.90
N ILE A 154 4.25 18.87 -1.52
CA ILE A 154 3.05 18.10 -1.85
C ILE A 154 1.86 18.54 -1.01
N ALA A 155 2.09 18.87 0.27
CA ALA A 155 1.08 19.49 1.13
C ALA A 155 0.63 20.85 0.57
N ILE A 156 1.56 21.70 0.11
CA ILE A 156 1.25 22.98 -0.53
C ILE A 156 0.43 22.75 -1.81
N LEU A 157 0.84 21.80 -2.65
CA LEU A 157 0.13 21.46 -3.88
C LEU A 157 -1.29 20.94 -3.60
N PHE A 158 -1.43 20.09 -2.58
CA PHE A 158 -2.72 19.56 -2.13
C PHE A 158 -3.65 20.69 -1.66
N ILE A 159 -3.17 21.58 -0.79
CA ILE A 159 -3.94 22.75 -0.31
C ILE A 159 -4.35 23.64 -1.48
N TYR A 160 -3.43 23.91 -2.42
CA TYR A 160 -3.73 24.68 -3.62
C TYR A 160 -4.85 24.05 -4.45
N CYS A 161 -4.74 22.75 -4.76
CA CYS A 161 -5.75 22.02 -5.53
C CYS A 161 -7.09 21.97 -4.80
N LEU A 162 -7.07 21.74 -3.49
CA LEU A 162 -8.26 21.73 -2.65
C LEU A 162 -9.00 23.07 -2.69
N VAL A 163 -8.29 24.18 -2.48
CA VAL A 163 -8.87 25.54 -2.53
C VAL A 163 -9.44 25.82 -3.93
N LYS A 164 -8.74 25.40 -4.99
CA LYS A 164 -9.23 25.56 -6.36
C LYS A 164 -10.48 24.75 -6.64
N ILE A 165 -10.51 23.47 -6.26
CA ILE A 165 -11.68 22.60 -6.41
C ILE A 165 -12.87 23.17 -5.66
N ILE A 166 -12.71 23.55 -4.38
CA ILE A 166 -13.81 24.08 -3.55
C ILE A 166 -14.42 25.35 -4.12
N ASN A 167 -13.63 26.19 -4.78
CA ASN A 167 -14.09 27.47 -5.35
C ASN A 167 -14.60 27.37 -6.80
N LEU A 168 -14.69 26.17 -7.39
CA LEU A 168 -15.24 26.03 -8.73
C LEU A 168 -16.73 26.44 -8.76
N PRO A 169 -17.21 27.07 -9.83
CA PRO A 169 -18.61 27.53 -9.94
C PRO A 169 -19.64 26.43 -9.69
N ARG A 170 -19.35 25.20 -10.11
CA ARG A 170 -20.20 24.02 -9.89
C ARG A 170 -20.45 23.69 -8.41
N PHE A 171 -19.59 24.17 -7.52
CA PHE A 171 -19.63 23.94 -6.08
C PHE A 171 -20.03 25.19 -5.29
N ALA A 172 -20.40 26.29 -5.96
CA ALA A 172 -20.72 27.56 -5.30
C ALA A 172 -21.83 27.44 -4.24
N GLU A 173 -22.82 26.57 -4.48
CA GLU A 173 -23.95 26.32 -3.58
C GLU A 173 -23.73 25.14 -2.62
N LYS A 174 -22.56 24.47 -2.70
CA LYS A 174 -22.26 23.27 -1.92
C LYS A 174 -21.43 23.60 -0.69
N SER A 175 -21.56 22.79 0.36
CA SER A 175 -20.76 22.96 1.58
C SER A 175 -19.29 22.67 1.30
N LYS A 176 -18.42 23.65 1.56
CA LYS A 176 -16.96 23.55 1.40
C LYS A 176 -16.36 22.43 2.25
N PHE A 177 -16.81 22.32 3.49
CA PHE A 177 -16.41 21.25 4.41
C PHE A 177 -16.76 19.87 3.85
N PHE A 178 -17.92 19.76 3.22
CA PHE A 178 -18.37 18.50 2.66
C PHE A 178 -17.55 18.06 1.43
N ILE A 179 -17.20 19.01 0.57
CA ILE A 179 -16.30 18.76 -0.57
C ILE A 179 -14.94 18.27 -0.08
N PHE A 180 -14.40 18.91 0.95
CA PHE A 180 -13.16 18.49 1.59
C PHE A 180 -13.26 17.04 2.11
N LEU A 181 -14.36 16.70 2.79
CA LEU A 181 -14.59 15.35 3.30
C LEU A 181 -14.64 14.30 2.17
N ILE A 182 -15.34 14.60 1.06
CA ILE A 182 -15.39 13.70 -0.10
C ILE A 182 -13.99 13.50 -0.70
N LEU A 183 -13.21 14.58 -0.82
CA LEU A 183 -11.85 14.48 -1.35
C LEU A 183 -10.98 13.55 -0.50
N ILE A 184 -11.03 13.68 0.83
CA ILE A 184 -10.22 12.85 1.72
C ILE A 184 -10.76 11.42 1.86
N LEU A 185 -12.05 11.25 2.10
CA LEU A 185 -12.62 9.94 2.44
C LEU A 185 -12.96 9.07 1.22
N ALA A 186 -13.16 9.67 0.05
CA ALA A 186 -13.51 8.92 -1.15
C ALA A 186 -12.42 8.99 -2.21
N ILE A 187 -12.02 10.20 -2.59
CA ILE A 187 -11.11 10.39 -3.72
C ILE A 187 -9.69 9.90 -3.41
N MET A 188 -9.13 10.24 -2.25
CA MET A 188 -7.77 9.79 -1.89
C MET A 188 -7.65 8.25 -1.77
N PRO A 189 -8.57 7.53 -1.09
CA PRO A 189 -8.59 6.07 -1.12
C PRO A 189 -8.70 5.51 -2.53
N LEU A 190 -9.57 6.08 -3.38
CA LEU A 190 -9.71 5.64 -4.77
C LEU A 190 -8.40 5.81 -5.57
N MET A 191 -7.68 6.91 -5.36
CA MET A 191 -6.36 7.14 -5.95
C MET A 191 -5.32 6.14 -5.44
N ARG A 192 -5.36 5.76 -4.16
CA ARG A 192 -4.49 4.71 -3.62
C ARG A 192 -4.77 3.36 -4.27
N GLU A 193 -6.04 2.97 -4.34
CA GLU A 193 -6.44 1.69 -4.96
C GLU A 193 -6.10 1.64 -6.46
N SER A 194 -6.19 2.76 -7.18
CA SER A 194 -5.84 2.80 -8.60
C SER A 194 -4.36 2.54 -8.86
N ILE A 195 -3.46 2.96 -7.96
CA ILE A 195 -2.03 2.63 -8.04
C ILE A 195 -1.82 1.12 -7.86
N HIS A 196 -2.41 0.52 -6.83
CA HIS A 196 -2.30 -0.93 -6.59
C HIS A 196 -2.88 -1.74 -7.76
N LEU A 197 -3.99 -1.28 -8.35
CA LEU A 197 -4.57 -1.85 -9.57
C LEU A 197 -3.60 -1.77 -10.75
N THR A 198 -3.00 -0.62 -10.98
CA THR A 198 -2.04 -0.41 -12.06
C THR A 198 -0.81 -1.30 -11.89
N ARG A 199 -0.29 -1.44 -10.66
CA ARG A 199 0.81 -2.38 -10.36
C ARG A 199 0.43 -3.83 -10.68
N SER A 200 -0.74 -4.28 -10.22
CA SER A 200 -1.22 -5.64 -10.50
C SER A 200 -1.36 -5.89 -12.00
N ALA A 201 -1.89 -4.90 -12.74
CA ALA A 201 -2.04 -4.99 -14.19
C ALA A 201 -0.68 -5.03 -14.89
N TYR A 202 0.26 -4.19 -14.46
CA TYR A 202 1.63 -4.16 -14.98
C TYR A 202 2.32 -5.52 -14.80
N HIS A 203 2.35 -6.07 -13.58
CA HIS A 203 2.99 -7.35 -13.31
C HIS A 203 2.31 -8.52 -14.02
N ALA A 204 0.98 -8.47 -14.19
CA ALA A 204 0.27 -9.46 -14.99
C ALA A 204 0.68 -9.45 -16.48
N VAL A 205 1.20 -8.34 -16.99
CA VAL A 205 1.65 -8.21 -18.39
C VAL A 205 3.14 -8.55 -18.54
N VAL A 206 3.99 -8.14 -17.59
CA VAL A 206 5.44 -8.36 -17.67
C VAL A 206 5.79 -9.84 -17.52
N GLY A 207 5.04 -10.60 -16.71
CA GLY A 207 5.18 -12.05 -16.62
C GLY A 207 6.38 -12.56 -15.80
N SER A 208 7.21 -11.69 -15.24
CA SER A 208 8.27 -12.06 -14.29
C SER A 208 7.71 -12.26 -12.88
N ASN A 209 8.08 -13.38 -12.27
CA ASN A 209 7.44 -13.94 -11.10
C ASN A 209 7.82 -13.15 -9.83
N LEU A 210 9.11 -13.05 -9.49
CA LEU A 210 9.62 -12.33 -8.31
C LEU A 210 9.48 -10.83 -8.43
N THR A 211 9.59 -10.24 -9.62
CA THR A 211 9.38 -8.79 -9.79
C THR A 211 7.98 -8.30 -9.38
N ALA A 212 7.02 -9.22 -9.25
CA ALA A 212 5.68 -8.90 -8.78
C ALA A 212 5.57 -8.86 -7.25
N VAL A 213 6.62 -9.29 -6.54
CA VAL A 213 6.70 -9.31 -5.07
C VAL A 213 7.32 -8.01 -4.58
N ASP A 214 6.51 -7.18 -3.93
CA ASP A 214 6.95 -5.90 -3.35
C ASP A 214 6.98 -5.95 -1.82
N CYS A 215 7.66 -5.00 -1.18
CA CYS A 215 7.73 -4.91 0.28
C CYS A 215 6.74 -3.87 0.82
N ASN A 216 5.95 -4.26 1.82
CA ASN A 216 5.21 -3.33 2.65
C ASN A 216 6.11 -2.79 3.77
N PHE A 217 6.85 -1.73 3.47
CA PHE A 217 7.75 -1.07 4.41
C PHE A 217 7.06 -0.36 5.59
N ASP A 218 5.73 -0.36 5.70
CA ASP A 218 5.04 0.12 6.92
C ASP A 218 4.97 -0.98 7.99
N ASN A 219 4.98 -2.24 7.57
CA ASN A 219 4.89 -3.42 8.43
C ASN A 219 6.19 -4.25 8.45
N SER A 220 7.22 -3.74 7.79
CA SER A 220 8.56 -4.32 7.78
C SER A 220 9.48 -3.50 8.68
N SER A 221 10.42 -4.15 9.33
CA SER A 221 11.37 -3.52 10.23
C SER A 221 12.61 -4.38 10.36
N ILE A 222 13.75 -3.73 10.49
CA ILE A 222 14.98 -4.36 10.96
C ILE A 222 15.27 -3.82 12.35
N ASN A 223 15.54 -4.72 13.29
CA ASN A 223 15.96 -4.35 14.64
C ASN A 223 17.29 -5.01 14.94
N ILE A 224 18.14 -4.29 15.64
CA ILE A 224 19.47 -4.79 15.99
C ILE A 224 19.54 -4.84 17.50
N GLY A 225 20.04 -5.96 18.01
CA GLY A 225 20.28 -6.19 19.42
C GLY A 225 21.66 -6.79 19.62
N THR A 226 22.10 -6.84 20.86
CA THR A 226 23.41 -7.40 21.21
C THR A 226 23.24 -8.66 22.05
N GLY A 227 24.11 -9.62 21.77
CA GLY A 227 24.16 -10.91 22.44
C GLY A 227 25.35 -11.01 23.39
N GLU A 228 25.57 -12.23 23.88
CA GLU A 228 26.76 -12.56 24.64
C GLU A 228 27.98 -12.62 23.68
N ASP A 229 29.20 -12.52 24.23
CA ASP A 229 30.44 -12.81 23.51
C ASP A 229 30.65 -12.10 22.15
N ARG A 230 30.34 -10.79 22.08
CA ARG A 230 30.50 -9.96 20.87
C ARG A 230 29.62 -10.44 19.70
N GLU A 231 28.48 -11.07 20.00
CA GLU A 231 27.43 -11.33 19.02
C GLU A 231 26.51 -10.12 18.85
N VAL A 232 26.08 -9.90 17.61
CA VAL A 232 25.01 -8.96 17.24
C VAL A 232 23.89 -9.74 16.59
N PHE A 233 22.67 -9.49 17.05
CA PHE A 233 21.46 -10.07 16.48
C PHE A 233 20.79 -9.06 15.57
N ILE A 234 20.54 -9.46 14.32
CA ILE A 234 19.71 -8.71 13.39
C ILE A 234 18.37 -9.42 13.28
N ASN A 235 17.34 -8.84 13.87
CA ASN A 235 15.96 -9.31 13.72
C ASN A 235 15.34 -8.66 12.48
N VAL A 236 15.13 -9.46 11.44
CA VAL A 236 14.56 -9.06 10.17
C VAL A 236 13.08 -9.42 10.16
N ARG A 237 12.21 -8.41 10.05
CA ARG A 237 10.78 -8.58 9.79
C ARG A 237 10.44 -7.98 8.43
N LEU A 238 10.01 -8.80 7.49
CA LEU A 238 9.53 -8.37 6.16
C LEU A 238 8.07 -8.76 5.97
N GLU A 239 7.24 -7.83 5.52
CA GLU A 239 5.91 -8.12 4.99
C GLU A 239 5.94 -7.89 3.47
N LEU A 240 5.87 -8.98 2.70
CA LEU A 240 5.92 -8.92 1.25
C LEU A 240 4.51 -9.08 0.67
N VAL A 241 4.20 -8.34 -0.38
CA VAL A 241 2.91 -8.36 -1.10
C VAL A 241 3.14 -8.86 -2.52
N ASP A 242 2.52 -9.98 -2.88
CA ASP A 242 2.69 -10.58 -4.20
C ASP A 242 1.58 -10.12 -5.17
N TYR A 243 1.90 -9.18 -6.06
CA TYR A 243 0.98 -8.69 -7.09
C TYR A 243 0.81 -9.64 -8.29
N GLY A 244 1.55 -10.76 -8.32
CA GLY A 244 1.52 -11.76 -9.38
C GLY A 244 0.26 -12.63 -9.37
N ARG A 245 0.21 -13.62 -10.26
CA ARG A 245 -0.85 -14.65 -10.30
C ARG A 245 -0.34 -16.04 -9.97
N ASN A 246 0.98 -16.22 -10.00
CA ASN A 246 1.62 -17.51 -9.83
C ASN A 246 2.09 -17.68 -8.39
N HIS A 247 2.41 -18.92 -8.05
CA HIS A 247 3.12 -19.19 -6.81
C HIS A 247 4.60 -18.95 -7.06
N ASN A 248 5.25 -18.17 -6.20
CA ASN A 248 6.67 -17.92 -6.29
C ASN A 248 7.37 -18.61 -5.12
N GLN A 249 8.46 -19.31 -5.41
CA GLN A 249 9.38 -19.80 -4.38
C GLN A 249 10.66 -19.00 -4.47
N PHE A 250 11.18 -18.53 -3.34
CA PHE A 250 12.42 -17.75 -3.29
C PHE A 250 13.12 -17.91 -1.95
N LYS A 251 14.40 -17.55 -1.95
CA LYS A 251 15.19 -17.31 -0.75
C LYS A 251 15.40 -15.81 -0.59
N VAL A 252 15.72 -15.41 0.64
CA VAL A 252 16.05 -14.01 0.95
C VAL A 252 17.50 -13.93 1.38
N ARG A 253 18.24 -12.98 0.81
CA ARG A 253 19.59 -12.62 1.24
C ARG A 253 19.58 -11.15 1.67
N VAL A 254 20.05 -10.90 2.88
CA VAL A 254 20.19 -9.56 3.48
C VAL A 254 21.62 -9.10 3.23
N HIS A 255 21.79 -8.04 2.46
CA HIS A 255 23.11 -7.44 2.22
C HIS A 255 23.42 -6.46 3.34
N ILE A 256 24.62 -6.60 3.92
CA ILE A 256 25.10 -5.74 4.99
C ILE A 256 25.45 -4.37 4.41
N PRO A 257 25.03 -3.25 5.03
CA PRO A 257 25.39 -1.92 4.57
C PRO A 257 26.90 -1.74 4.45
N GLU A 258 27.36 -0.96 3.46
CA GLU A 258 28.79 -0.84 3.14
C GLU A 258 29.62 -0.38 4.36
N LYS A 259 29.08 0.54 5.17
CA LYS A 259 29.75 1.02 6.39
C LYS A 259 29.93 -0.06 7.45
N TRP A 260 29.15 -1.13 7.37
CA TRP A 260 29.08 -2.19 8.36
C TRP A 260 29.91 -3.41 8.01
N LYS A 261 30.30 -3.56 6.75
CA LYS A 261 31.15 -4.67 6.30
C LYS A 261 32.46 -4.75 7.08
N ALA A 262 33.03 -3.61 7.45
CA ALA A 262 34.22 -3.54 8.29
C ALA A 262 34.04 -4.19 9.68
N PHE A 263 32.81 -4.21 10.22
CA PHE A 263 32.55 -4.74 11.56
C PHE A 263 32.29 -6.24 11.59
N PHE A 264 31.84 -6.86 10.50
CA PHE A 264 31.33 -8.23 10.51
C PHE A 264 32.06 -9.20 9.56
N ASP A 265 32.96 -8.71 8.71
CA ASP A 265 33.70 -9.52 7.71
C ASP A 265 32.78 -10.38 6.81
N VAL A 266 31.54 -9.91 6.61
CA VAL A 266 30.55 -10.55 5.72
C VAL A 266 29.85 -9.50 4.87
N ASP A 267 29.67 -9.82 3.58
CA ASP A 267 28.95 -8.96 2.65
C ASP A 267 27.43 -9.11 2.76
N SER A 268 26.96 -10.32 3.09
CA SER A 268 25.55 -10.64 3.13
C SER A 268 25.26 -11.88 3.98
N LEU A 269 24.01 -12.01 4.41
CA LEU A 269 23.50 -13.12 5.18
C LEU A 269 22.29 -13.72 4.48
N GLN A 270 22.25 -15.04 4.36
CA GLN A 270 21.11 -15.73 3.78
C GLN A 270 20.15 -16.17 4.89
N LEU A 271 18.87 -15.87 4.74
CA LEU A 271 17.82 -16.42 5.60
C LEU A 271 17.72 -17.94 5.40
N GLU A 272 17.38 -18.68 6.45
CA GLU A 272 17.49 -20.15 6.43
C GLU A 272 16.41 -20.80 5.55
N ASN A 273 15.21 -20.21 5.55
CA ASN A 273 14.04 -20.81 4.94
C ASN A 273 13.90 -20.47 3.45
N VAL A 274 13.24 -21.38 2.72
CA VAL A 274 12.66 -21.09 1.40
C VAL A 274 11.23 -20.61 1.63
N TYR A 275 10.89 -19.46 1.06
CA TYR A 275 9.59 -18.83 1.23
C TYR A 275 8.74 -19.01 -0.03
N THR A 276 7.43 -19.00 0.17
CA THR A 276 6.46 -19.15 -0.92
C THR A 276 5.39 -18.07 -0.85
N THR A 277 5.14 -17.39 -1.96
CA THR A 277 3.96 -16.50 -2.11
C THR A 277 2.91 -17.14 -3.00
N ASN A 278 1.66 -16.72 -2.81
CA ASN A 278 0.49 -17.31 -3.47
C ASN A 278 -0.18 -16.34 -4.47
N GLY A 279 0.53 -15.32 -4.98
CA GLY A 279 -0.03 -14.33 -5.89
C GLY A 279 -1.18 -13.51 -5.30
N TYR A 280 -1.93 -12.85 -6.18
CA TYR A 280 -3.22 -12.21 -5.92
C TYR A 280 -3.26 -11.20 -4.77
N ARG A 281 -2.16 -10.46 -4.58
CA ARG A 281 -1.93 -9.50 -3.49
C ARG A 281 -1.91 -10.14 -2.10
N ASN A 282 -1.68 -11.44 -2.02
CA ASN A 282 -1.48 -12.11 -0.74
C ASN A 282 -0.20 -11.59 -0.10
N THR A 283 -0.25 -11.48 1.22
CA THR A 283 0.88 -11.02 2.03
C THR A 283 1.55 -12.20 2.71
N ILE A 284 2.87 -12.29 2.63
CA ILE A 284 3.68 -13.18 3.47
C ILE A 284 4.43 -12.34 4.50
N ARG A 285 4.53 -12.87 5.72
CA ARG A 285 5.36 -12.29 6.78
C ARG A 285 6.55 -13.19 7.05
N ILE A 286 7.73 -12.63 6.90
CA ILE A 286 9.01 -13.27 7.20
C ILE A 286 9.52 -12.64 8.48
N GLN A 287 9.88 -13.45 9.48
CA GLN A 287 10.52 -12.99 10.69
C GLN A 287 11.65 -13.95 11.06
N GLU A 288 12.89 -13.51 10.92
CA GLU A 288 14.08 -14.29 11.25
C GLU A 288 15.08 -13.47 12.06
N GLU A 289 15.87 -14.17 12.86
CA GLU A 289 16.98 -13.60 13.61
C GLU A 289 18.28 -14.11 13.01
N LEU A 290 19.16 -13.19 12.63
CA LEU A 290 20.47 -13.48 12.10
C LEU A 290 21.53 -13.14 13.14
N LYS A 291 22.49 -14.04 13.32
CA LYS A 291 23.62 -13.84 14.23
C LYS A 291 24.86 -13.40 13.47
N LEU A 292 25.51 -12.35 13.96
CA LEU A 292 26.74 -11.82 13.43
C LEU A 292 27.80 -11.74 14.52
N GLN A 293 29.02 -12.14 14.18
CA GLN A 293 30.17 -11.97 15.07
C GLN A 293 30.84 -10.64 14.77
N ILE A 294 31.06 -9.81 15.79
CA ILE A 294 31.86 -8.59 15.63
C ILE A 294 33.33 -8.97 15.44
N ALA A 295 33.96 -8.43 14.40
CA ALA A 295 35.38 -8.62 14.13
C ALA A 295 36.25 -8.19 15.33
N GLU A 296 37.36 -8.89 15.56
CA GLU A 296 38.16 -8.76 16.78
C GLU A 296 38.68 -7.34 17.04
N THR A 297 38.80 -6.52 15.99
CA THR A 297 39.29 -5.14 16.03
C THR A 297 38.24 -4.13 16.51
N TYR A 298 36.96 -4.50 16.61
CA TYR A 298 35.87 -3.58 16.92
C TYR A 298 35.12 -3.98 18.20
N THR A 299 34.57 -2.98 18.90
CA THR A 299 33.68 -3.19 20.05
C THR A 299 32.25 -2.87 19.66
N GLU A 300 31.30 -3.40 20.43
CA GLU A 300 29.86 -3.14 20.27
C GLU A 300 29.55 -1.63 20.21
N ALA A 301 30.22 -0.81 21.01
CA ALA A 301 30.02 0.65 21.04
C ALA A 301 30.19 1.30 19.65
N TYR A 302 31.14 0.84 18.85
CA TYR A 302 31.37 1.40 17.51
C TYR A 302 30.16 1.21 16.59
N ILE A 303 29.44 0.10 16.71
CA ILE A 303 28.27 -0.20 15.87
C ILE A 303 27.14 0.79 16.17
N TRP A 304 26.91 1.06 17.46
CA TRP A 304 25.89 1.99 17.92
C TRP A 304 26.23 3.44 17.57
N ASP A 305 27.51 3.83 17.69
CA ASP A 305 27.98 5.18 17.37
C ASP A 305 27.84 5.53 15.88
N HIS A 306 27.80 4.52 14.99
CA HIS A 306 27.63 4.72 13.55
C HIS A 306 26.16 4.80 13.09
N GLY A 307 25.18 4.67 14.00
CA GLY A 307 23.78 4.99 13.72
C GLY A 307 23.09 4.07 12.70
N TRP A 308 22.99 2.77 13.03
CA TRP A 308 22.43 1.71 12.17
C TRP A 308 21.06 2.00 11.56
N TYR A 309 20.22 2.73 12.30
CA TYR A 309 18.83 3.02 11.93
C TYR A 309 18.73 3.89 10.67
N ASN A 310 19.79 4.61 10.28
CA ASN A 310 19.83 5.41 9.05
C ASN A 310 20.47 4.70 7.85
N GLU A 311 20.96 3.47 8.03
CA GLU A 311 21.64 2.75 6.95
C GLU A 311 20.64 2.18 5.94
N THR A 312 21.10 2.00 4.70
CA THR A 312 20.28 1.37 3.66
C THR A 312 20.55 -0.13 3.63
N PHE A 313 19.53 -0.92 3.91
CA PHE A 313 19.56 -2.36 3.80
C PHE A 313 19.03 -2.79 2.43
N HIS A 314 19.68 -3.79 1.83
CA HIS A 314 19.20 -4.40 0.60
C HIS A 314 18.79 -5.85 0.88
N TYR A 315 17.57 -6.21 0.47
CA TYR A 315 17.05 -7.55 0.54
C TYR A 315 16.95 -8.11 -0.87
N GLU A 316 17.74 -9.11 -1.16
CA GLU A 316 17.69 -9.84 -2.42
C GLU A 316 16.71 -11.00 -2.29
N LEU A 317 15.65 -10.98 -3.09
CA LEU A 317 14.76 -12.12 -3.26
C LEU A 317 15.21 -12.82 -4.53
N TYR A 318 15.59 -14.08 -4.40
CA TYR A 318 16.15 -14.82 -5.53
C TYR A 318 15.69 -16.28 -5.57
N ASN A 319 15.65 -16.82 -6.78
CA ASN A 319 15.49 -18.23 -7.07
C ASN A 319 16.47 -18.62 -8.20
N ASP A 320 16.28 -19.80 -8.79
CA ASP A 320 17.19 -20.30 -9.83
C ASP A 320 17.08 -19.54 -11.17
N GLU A 321 15.99 -18.80 -11.39
CA GLU A 321 15.68 -18.13 -12.66
C GLU A 321 15.92 -16.62 -12.61
N GLU A 322 15.61 -15.99 -11.48
CA GLU A 322 15.62 -14.53 -11.35
C GLU A 322 15.98 -14.07 -9.92
N SER A 323 16.37 -12.80 -9.83
CA SER A 323 16.67 -12.11 -8.58
C SER A 323 16.17 -10.67 -8.65
N ILE A 324 15.61 -10.17 -7.55
CA ILE A 324 15.19 -8.78 -7.40
C ILE A 324 15.74 -8.19 -6.11
N MET A 325 15.97 -6.88 -6.13
CA MET A 325 16.49 -6.14 -4.98
C MET A 325 15.42 -5.25 -4.38
N ILE A 326 15.15 -5.44 -3.10
CA ILE A 326 14.32 -4.55 -2.28
C ILE A 326 15.24 -3.67 -1.45
N VAL A 327 15.05 -2.36 -1.55
CA VAL A 327 15.89 -1.34 -0.90
C VAL A 327 15.12 -0.70 0.24
N ASP A 328 15.59 -0.91 1.47
CA ASP A 328 15.06 -0.24 2.65
C ASP A 328 16.06 0.80 3.15
N HIS A 329 15.80 2.06 2.81
CA HIS A 329 16.45 3.18 3.43
C HIS A 329 15.92 3.34 4.86
N GLY A 330 16.79 3.07 5.85
CA GLY A 330 16.49 3.15 7.27
C GLY A 330 15.80 4.45 7.71
N ARG A 331 15.12 4.41 8.85
CA ARG A 331 14.18 5.45 9.30
C ARG A 331 14.40 5.94 10.71
#